data_AF-A0A974GT06-F1
#
_entry.id   AF-A0A974GT06-F1
#
_cell.length_a   1.000
_cell.length_b   1.000
_cell.length_c   1.000
_cell.angle_alpha   90.00
_cell.angle_beta   90.00
_cell.angle_gamma   90.00
#
_symmetry.space_group_name_H-M   'P 1'
#
loop_
_entity.id
_entity.type
_entity.pdbx_description
1 polymer ?
#
loop_
_entity_poly.entity_id
_entity_poly.type
_entity_poly.pdbx_seq_one_letter_code
_entity_poly.pdbx_strand_id
1 'polypeptide(L)'
;QLEEKLQDAENDSMAKIAELEKQLSQARRELEALRVSTHGRAGVQGCGGTAVTCWVLSPLQEQLSPPRPPSPPSPQPQDCYRLALERRLAELEEKGLVQILRGPDGDVAIEIVPVVIETPAAPVVTGEAAAVTPASCTDAPALAPAPPPPPASAAPPPPPPPP
;
A
#
# COMPACT_ATOMS: atom_id res chain seq x y z
N GLN A 1 43.31 0.19 -12.19
CA GLN A 1 42.44 0.47 -11.02
C GLN A 1 40.96 0.56 -11.39
N LEU A 2 40.51 1.37 -12.37
CA LEU A 2 39.07 1.43 -12.71
C LEU A 2 38.58 0.17 -13.42
N GLU A 3 39.32 -0.37 -14.39
CA GLU A 3 38.98 -1.63 -15.07
C GLU A 3 39.00 -2.83 -14.12
N GLU A 4 39.95 -2.87 -13.20
CA GLU A 4 40.01 -3.90 -12.14
C GLU A 4 38.75 -3.87 -11.26
N LYS A 5 38.32 -2.69 -10.80
CA LYS A 5 37.08 -2.55 -10.03
C LYS A 5 35.82 -2.87 -10.84
N LEU A 6 35.82 -2.59 -12.15
CA LEU A 6 34.73 -2.95 -13.04
C LEU A 6 34.65 -4.48 -13.19
N GLN A 7 35.79 -5.12 -13.40
CA GLN A 7 35.91 -6.58 -13.51
C GLN A 7 35.48 -7.27 -12.22
N ASP A 8 35.88 -6.75 -11.05
CA ASP A 8 35.43 -7.26 -9.75
C ASP A 8 33.90 -7.15 -9.60
N ALA A 9 33.31 -6.03 -9.99
CA ALA A 9 31.86 -5.84 -9.95
C ALA A 9 31.12 -6.76 -10.94
N GLU A 10 31.68 -7.00 -12.12
CA GLU A 10 31.15 -7.95 -13.11
C GLU A 10 31.21 -9.39 -12.59
N ASN A 11 32.31 -9.76 -11.93
CA ASN A 11 32.47 -11.07 -11.30
C ASN A 11 31.49 -11.26 -10.14
N ASP A 12 31.33 -10.25 -9.28
CA ASP A 12 30.35 -10.26 -8.20
C ASP A 12 28.91 -10.37 -8.72
N SER A 13 28.61 -9.68 -9.82
CA SER A 13 27.32 -9.77 -10.49
C SER A 13 27.06 -11.18 -11.04
N MET A 14 28.03 -11.78 -11.74
CA MET A 14 27.92 -13.16 -12.21
C MET A 14 27.74 -14.16 -11.05
N ALA A 15 28.51 -14.01 -9.97
CA ALA A 15 28.38 -14.87 -8.79
C ALA A 15 26.99 -14.74 -8.16
N LYS A 16 26.46 -13.51 -8.10
CA LYS A 16 25.11 -13.26 -7.58
C LYS A 16 24.03 -13.87 -8.45
N ILE A 17 24.17 -13.78 -9.78
CA ILE A 17 23.26 -14.41 -10.73
C ILE A 17 23.24 -15.92 -10.53
N ALA A 18 24.42 -16.56 -10.48
CA ALA A 18 24.53 -18.00 -10.27
C ALA A 18 23.90 -18.47 -8.94
N GLU A 19 24.08 -17.69 -7.87
CA GLU A 19 23.46 -17.97 -6.57
C GLU A 19 21.93 -17.84 -6.63
N LEU A 20 21.39 -16.82 -7.30
CA LEU A 20 19.94 -16.67 -7.48
C LEU A 20 19.37 -17.80 -8.35
N GLU A 21 20.05 -18.20 -9.41
CA GLU A 21 19.66 -19.34 -10.26
C GLU A 21 19.64 -20.65 -9.47
N LYS A 22 20.63 -20.85 -8.59
CA LYS A 22 20.67 -21.98 -7.67
C LYS A 22 19.49 -21.95 -6.70
N GLN A 23 19.19 -20.79 -6.11
CA GLN A 23 18.05 -20.62 -5.21
C GLN A 23 16.71 -20.90 -5.92
N LEU A 24 16.53 -20.41 -7.14
CA LEU A 24 15.34 -20.69 -7.95
C LEU A 24 15.23 -22.18 -8.30
N SER A 25 16.34 -22.80 -8.68
CA SER A 25 16.39 -24.23 -8.99
C SER A 25 16.09 -25.08 -7.75
N GLN A 26 16.61 -24.66 -6.59
CA GLN A 26 16.33 -25.30 -5.31
C GLN A 26 14.87 -25.16 -4.90
N ALA A 27 14.31 -23.95 -4.96
CA ALA A 27 12.91 -23.69 -4.66
C ALA A 27 11.97 -24.49 -5.57
N ARG A 28 12.31 -24.60 -6.88
CA ARG A 28 11.58 -25.46 -7.82
C ARG A 28 11.65 -26.93 -7.41
N ARG A 29 12.82 -27.44 -7.04
CA ARG A 29 12.99 -28.83 -6.56
C ARG A 29 12.18 -29.09 -5.30
N GLU A 30 12.15 -28.14 -4.37
CA GLU A 30 11.36 -28.25 -3.13
C GLU A 30 9.86 -28.24 -3.42
N LEU A 31 9.38 -27.38 -4.32
CA LEU A 31 8.00 -27.41 -4.79
C LEU A 31 7.63 -28.72 -5.50
N GLU A 32 8.54 -29.28 -6.30
CA GLU A 32 8.35 -30.57 -6.94
C GLU A 32 8.34 -31.73 -5.93
N ALA A 33 9.23 -31.71 -4.94
CA ALA A 33 9.25 -32.69 -3.86
C ALA A 33 7.95 -32.62 -3.04
N LEU A 34 7.48 -31.41 -2.71
CA LEU A 34 6.21 -31.20 -2.02
C LEU A 34 5.04 -31.62 -2.91
N ARG A 35 5.09 -31.35 -4.22
CA ARG A 35 4.10 -31.82 -5.19
C ARG A 35 4.05 -33.34 -5.26
N VAL A 36 5.19 -34.03 -5.37
CA VAL A 36 5.24 -35.50 -5.41
C VAL A 36 4.81 -36.11 -4.07
N SER A 37 5.16 -35.49 -2.94
CA SER A 37 4.71 -35.94 -1.61
C SER A 37 3.20 -35.75 -1.41
N THR A 38 2.65 -34.61 -1.85
CA THR A 38 1.21 -34.33 -1.82
C THR A 38 0.44 -35.19 -2.80
N HIS A 39 0.94 -35.40 -4.02
CA HIS A 39 0.32 -36.29 -5.03
C HIS A 39 0.52 -37.77 -4.72
N GLY A 40 1.57 -38.16 -4.00
CA GLY A 40 1.78 -39.52 -3.49
C GLY A 40 0.90 -39.85 -2.28
N ARG A 41 0.50 -38.83 -1.49
CA ARG A 41 -0.49 -38.96 -0.41
C ARG A 41 -1.93 -38.81 -0.91
N ALA A 42 -2.15 -38.08 -2.01
CA ALA A 42 -3.40 -37.98 -2.74
C ALA A 42 -3.44 -39.01 -3.89
N GLY A 43 -3.33 -40.29 -3.55
CA GLY A 43 -3.64 -41.34 -4.52
C GLY A 43 -5.08 -41.20 -5.02
N VAL A 44 -5.26 -41.32 -6.34
CA VAL A 44 -6.55 -41.50 -7.02
C VAL A 44 -7.43 -40.24 -7.11
N GLN A 45 -7.02 -39.23 -7.87
CA GLN A 45 -7.95 -38.55 -8.78
C GLN A 45 -7.21 -37.76 -9.87
N GLY A 46 -7.30 -38.27 -11.10
CA GLY A 46 -7.55 -37.43 -12.27
C GLY A 46 -6.37 -36.68 -12.91
N CYS A 47 -5.94 -37.22 -14.05
CA CYS A 47 -5.37 -36.51 -15.19
C CYS A 47 -3.96 -35.93 -15.04
N GLY A 48 -2.99 -36.72 -15.50
CA GLY A 48 -1.71 -36.24 -16.02
C GLY A 48 -1.89 -35.45 -17.32
N GLY A 49 -2.51 -34.28 -17.22
CA GLY A 49 -2.45 -33.23 -18.22
C GLY A 49 -1.33 -32.28 -17.86
N THR A 50 -0.54 -31.84 -18.83
CA THR A 50 0.41 -30.73 -18.63
C THR A 50 -0.34 -29.60 -17.92
N ALA A 51 0.30 -28.97 -16.92
CA ALA A 51 -0.37 -28.04 -16.01
C ALA A 51 -1.32 -27.05 -16.74
N VAL A 52 -0.93 -26.57 -17.93
CA VAL A 52 -1.72 -25.74 -18.85
C VAL A 52 -3.12 -26.31 -19.15
N THR A 53 -3.24 -27.60 -19.46
CA THR A 53 -4.55 -28.24 -19.69
C THR A 53 -5.42 -28.28 -18.43
N CYS A 54 -4.82 -28.42 -17.25
CA CYS A 54 -5.56 -28.38 -15.98
C CYS A 54 -6.11 -26.97 -15.68
N TRP A 55 -5.36 -25.91 -15.99
CA TRP A 55 -5.84 -24.52 -15.83
C TRP A 55 -6.98 -24.18 -16.81
N VAL A 56 -6.91 -24.67 -18.05
CA VAL A 56 -7.92 -24.36 -19.09
C VAL A 56 -9.22 -25.14 -18.90
N LEU A 57 -9.17 -26.38 -18.39
CA LEU A 57 -10.37 -27.20 -18.18
C LEU A 57 -11.02 -27.04 -16.80
N SER A 58 -10.35 -26.43 -15.82
CA SER A 58 -10.91 -26.15 -14.49
C SER A 58 -12.23 -25.36 -14.52
N PRO A 59 -12.35 -24.23 -15.26
CA PRO A 59 -13.62 -23.49 -15.29
C PRO A 59 -14.73 -24.22 -16.05
N LEU A 60 -14.39 -25.23 -16.88
CA LEU A 60 -15.38 -26.01 -17.62
C LEU A 60 -15.90 -27.20 -16.79
N GLN A 61 -15.05 -27.82 -15.96
CA GLN A 61 -15.44 -28.91 -15.07
C GLN A 61 -16.36 -28.44 -13.92
N GLU A 62 -16.17 -27.20 -13.46
CA GLU A 62 -16.96 -26.60 -12.38
C GLU A 62 -18.44 -26.38 -12.78
N GLN A 63 -18.73 -26.26 -14.08
CA GLN A 63 -20.09 -26.14 -14.61
C GLN A 63 -20.87 -27.47 -14.68
N LEU A 64 -20.19 -28.62 -14.59
CA LEU A 64 -20.79 -29.96 -14.73
C LEU A 64 -20.83 -30.76 -13.42
N SER A 65 -20.40 -30.18 -12.30
CA SER A 65 -20.34 -30.87 -11.01
C SER A 65 -21.62 -30.68 -10.17
N PRO A 66 -22.14 -31.73 -9.50
CA PRO A 66 -23.23 -31.59 -8.53
C PRO A 66 -22.88 -30.57 -7.42
N PRO A 67 -23.85 -29.82 -6.86
CA PRO A 67 -23.55 -28.80 -5.86
C PRO A 67 -22.88 -29.44 -4.64
N ARG A 68 -21.63 -29.04 -4.37
CA ARG A 68 -20.84 -29.49 -3.22
C ARG A 68 -21.46 -28.91 -1.93
N PRO A 69 -21.61 -29.70 -0.85
CA PRO A 69 -22.04 -29.17 0.45
C PRO A 69 -21.08 -28.06 0.92
N PRO A 70 -21.55 -27.01 1.62
CA PRO A 70 -20.72 -25.88 2.00
C PRO A 70 -19.60 -26.34 2.94
N SER A 71 -18.38 -26.36 2.43
CA SER A 71 -17.17 -26.51 3.25
C SER A 71 -16.98 -25.26 4.11
N PRO A 72 -16.55 -25.39 5.39
CA PRO A 72 -16.28 -24.23 6.23
C PRO A 72 -15.21 -23.35 5.57
N PRO A 73 -15.36 -22.02 5.61
CA PRO A 73 -14.42 -21.12 4.96
C PRO A 73 -13.03 -21.28 5.61
N SER A 74 -12.05 -21.72 4.81
CA SER A 74 -10.65 -21.56 5.17
C SER A 74 -10.38 -20.07 5.39
N PRO A 75 -9.71 -19.64 6.48
CA PRO A 75 -9.42 -18.23 6.70
C PRO A 75 -8.63 -17.70 5.50
N GLN A 76 -9.24 -16.76 4.79
CA GLN A 76 -8.69 -16.19 3.57
C GLN A 76 -7.47 -15.35 3.97
N PRO A 77 -6.40 -15.27 3.17
CA PRO A 77 -5.32 -14.32 3.40
C PRO A 77 -5.80 -12.86 3.55
N GLN A 78 -7.01 -12.56 3.09
CA GLN A 78 -7.67 -11.27 3.33
C GLN A 78 -8.02 -11.04 4.81
N ASP A 79 -8.39 -12.10 5.55
CA ASP A 79 -8.75 -11.99 6.97
C ASP A 79 -7.55 -11.64 7.84
N CYS A 80 -6.36 -12.18 7.52
CA CYS A 80 -5.15 -11.85 8.27
C CYS A 80 -4.68 -10.41 7.99
N TYR A 81 -4.81 -9.93 6.75
CA TYR A 81 -4.55 -8.53 6.42
C TYR A 81 -5.56 -7.59 7.09
N ARG A 82 -6.84 -7.96 7.09
CA ARG A 82 -7.92 -7.18 7.73
C ARG A 82 -7.68 -7.04 9.23
N LEU A 83 -7.38 -8.14 9.94
CA LEU A 83 -7.07 -8.10 11.38
C LEU A 83 -5.80 -7.27 11.68
N ALA A 84 -4.78 -7.35 10.82
CA ALA A 84 -3.58 -6.53 10.97
C ALA A 84 -3.89 -5.04 10.79
N LEU A 85 -4.74 -4.69 9.82
CA LEU A 85 -5.20 -3.33 9.60
C LEU A 85 -6.03 -2.80 10.77
N GLU A 86 -6.99 -3.60 11.28
CA GLU A 86 -7.80 -3.26 12.45
C GLU A 86 -6.92 -2.95 13.67
N ARG A 87 -5.89 -3.76 13.91
CA ARG A 87 -4.90 -3.51 14.95
C ARG A 87 -4.13 -2.20 14.72
N ARG A 88 -3.65 -1.94 13.51
CA ARG A 88 -2.90 -0.71 13.18
C ARG A 88 -3.76 0.54 13.32
N LEU A 89 -5.03 0.47 12.94
CA LEU A 89 -5.99 1.56 13.08
C LEU A 89 -6.25 1.87 14.56
N ALA A 90 -6.45 0.84 15.40
CA ALA A 90 -6.56 1.03 16.85
C ALA A 90 -5.31 1.65 17.47
N GLU A 91 -4.11 1.21 17.05
CA GLU A 91 -2.83 1.80 17.49
C GLU A 91 -2.71 3.28 17.11
N LEU A 92 -3.28 3.72 15.98
CA LEU A 92 -3.28 5.13 15.56
C LEU A 92 -4.34 5.96 16.28
N GLU A 93 -5.49 5.34 16.59
CA GLU A 93 -6.58 5.97 17.36
C GLU A 93 -6.18 6.19 18.82
N GLU A 94 -5.52 5.20 19.45
CA GLU A 94 -4.99 5.33 20.82
C GLU A 94 -3.94 6.44 20.92
N LYS A 95 -3.13 6.62 19.87
CA LYS A 95 -2.18 7.74 19.79
C LYS A 95 -2.83 9.08 19.51
N GLY A 96 -4.14 9.12 19.27
CA GLY A 96 -4.88 10.31 18.90
C GLY A 96 -4.45 10.89 17.56
N LEU A 97 -3.88 10.07 16.65
CA LEU A 97 -3.44 10.50 15.31
C LEU A 97 -4.58 10.45 14.31
N VAL A 98 -5.52 9.53 14.53
CA VAL A 98 -6.71 9.36 13.70
C VAL A 98 -7.93 9.11 14.60
N GLN A 99 -9.12 9.46 14.12
CA GLN A 99 -10.39 9.06 14.74
C GLN A 99 -11.21 8.26 13.73
N ILE A 100 -11.79 7.15 14.18
CA ILE A 100 -12.57 6.24 13.32
C ILE A 100 -14.05 6.42 13.62
N LEU A 101 -14.78 7.08 12.72
CA LEU A 101 -16.23 7.25 12.82
C LEU A 101 -16.92 6.14 12.05
N ARG A 102 -17.63 5.27 12.78
CA ARG A 102 -18.45 4.21 12.17
C ARG A 102 -19.87 4.72 11.94
N GLY A 103 -20.26 4.81 10.68
CA GLY A 103 -21.60 5.19 10.25
C GLY A 103 -22.62 4.06 10.44
N PRO A 104 -23.92 4.39 10.46
CA PRO A 104 -25.00 3.42 10.65
C PRO A 104 -25.15 2.43 9.48
N ASP A 105 -24.70 2.79 8.28
CA ASP A 105 -24.79 1.97 7.06
C ASP A 105 -23.55 1.08 6.80
N GLY A 106 -22.61 1.05 7.76
CA GLY A 106 -21.35 0.33 7.62
C GLY A 106 -20.23 1.13 6.95
N ASP A 107 -20.48 2.41 6.62
CA ASP A 107 -19.44 3.34 6.20
C ASP A 107 -18.46 3.64 7.35
N VAL A 108 -17.18 3.73 7.03
CA VAL A 108 -16.12 4.04 7.99
C VAL A 108 -15.36 5.27 7.53
N ALA A 109 -15.48 6.37 8.28
CA ALA A 109 -14.72 7.59 8.05
C ALA A 109 -13.51 7.66 8.99
N ILE A 110 -12.36 8.06 8.45
CA ILE A 110 -11.11 8.20 9.20
C ILE A 110 -10.70 9.68 9.15
N GLU A 111 -10.75 10.36 10.30
CA GLU A 111 -10.35 11.76 10.43
C GLU A 111 -8.91 11.84 10.95
N ILE A 112 -8.04 12.57 10.26
CA ILE A 112 -6.64 12.75 10.66
C ILE A 112 -6.55 13.91 11.65
N VAL A 113 -6.07 13.64 12.85
CA VAL A 113 -5.89 14.66 13.88
C VAL A 113 -4.51 15.31 13.70
N PRO A 114 -4.43 16.65 13.54
CA PRO A 114 -3.15 17.33 13.41
C PRO A 114 -2.36 17.22 14.73
N VAL A 115 -1.23 16.51 14.69
CA VAL A 115 -0.28 16.47 15.80
C VAL A 115 0.51 17.76 15.81
N VAL A 116 0.31 18.57 16.85
CA VAL A 116 1.25 19.64 17.18
C VAL A 116 2.50 18.95 17.73
N ILE A 117 3.46 18.66 16.84
CA ILE A 117 4.80 18.32 17.27
C ILE A 117 5.34 19.63 17.82
N GLU A 118 5.28 19.82 19.14
CA GLU A 118 5.98 20.91 19.81
C GLU A 118 7.47 20.73 19.54
N THR A 119 7.93 21.27 18.41
CA THR A 119 9.31 21.72 18.31
C THR A 119 9.40 22.84 19.34
N PRO A 120 10.26 22.75 20.37
CA PRO A 120 10.41 23.80 21.37
C PRO A 120 11.02 25.04 20.71
N ALA A 121 10.19 25.84 20.05
CA ALA A 121 10.45 27.23 19.76
C ALA A 121 9.83 28.03 20.90
N ALA A 122 10.72 28.53 21.77
CA ALA A 122 10.43 29.37 22.92
C ALA A 122 9.44 30.52 22.61
N PRO A 123 8.71 31.00 23.64
CA PRO A 123 7.47 31.75 23.50
C PRO A 123 7.68 33.23 23.21
N VAL A 124 6.75 33.83 22.46
CA VAL A 124 6.49 35.28 22.54
C VAL A 124 5.03 35.46 22.95
N VAL A 125 4.85 35.69 24.26
CA VAL A 125 3.62 36.22 24.86
C VAL A 125 3.37 37.61 24.30
N THR A 126 2.15 37.89 23.83
CA THR A 126 1.41 39.16 23.99
C THR A 126 -0.05 38.84 23.62
N GLY A 127 -0.89 38.45 24.58
CA GLY A 127 -1.82 39.34 25.31
C GLY A 127 -3.25 39.07 24.79
N GLU A 128 -4.10 38.39 25.57
CA GLU A 128 -5.23 38.99 26.33
C GLU A 128 -6.35 39.51 25.39
N ALA A 129 -7.65 39.19 25.49
CA ALA A 129 -8.50 38.64 26.54
C ALA A 129 -9.82 38.17 25.89
N ALA A 130 -10.47 37.20 26.55
CA ALA A 130 -11.92 36.97 26.66
C ALA A 130 -12.92 37.46 25.58
N ALA A 131 -13.72 36.53 25.04
CA ALA A 131 -15.20 36.58 25.00
C ALA A 131 -15.75 35.39 24.17
N VAL A 132 -16.55 34.48 24.76
CA VAL A 132 -18.03 34.45 24.68
C VAL A 132 -18.57 34.31 23.24
N THR A 133 -19.16 33.14 22.93
CA THR A 133 -20.05 32.89 21.78
C THR A 133 -21.41 33.59 22.00
N PRO A 134 -22.37 33.68 21.04
CA PRO A 134 -22.39 33.39 19.59
C PRO A 134 -23.07 34.52 18.75
N ALA A 135 -23.30 34.24 17.46
CA ALA A 135 -24.44 34.66 16.63
C ALA A 135 -24.26 35.74 15.53
N SER A 136 -24.52 35.25 14.32
CA SER A 136 -25.33 35.85 13.24
C SER A 136 -24.86 37.07 12.44
N CYS A 137 -25.33 37.01 11.18
CA CYS A 137 -25.59 38.04 10.17
C CYS A 137 -24.41 38.77 9.51
N THR A 138 -24.29 38.48 8.21
CA THR A 138 -24.47 39.45 7.12
C THR A 138 -24.05 40.88 7.42
N ASP A 139 -22.91 41.30 6.86
CA ASP A 139 -22.78 42.52 6.08
C ASP A 139 -21.37 42.58 5.44
N ALA A 140 -21.31 42.74 4.13
CA ALA A 140 -20.18 43.37 3.44
C ALA A 140 -20.62 44.81 3.12
N PRO A 141 -19.76 45.80 2.82
CA PRO A 141 -18.30 45.77 2.62
C PRO A 141 -17.55 46.94 3.30
N ALA A 142 -16.23 46.84 3.54
CA ALA A 142 -15.39 48.03 3.69
C ALA A 142 -13.93 47.72 3.33
N LEU A 143 -13.49 48.33 2.22
CA LEU A 143 -12.12 48.33 1.72
C LEU A 143 -11.14 48.94 2.74
N ALA A 144 -10.11 48.18 3.11
CA ALA A 144 -8.82 48.72 3.51
C ALA A 144 -7.75 48.21 2.53
N PRO A 145 -6.86 49.07 1.99
CA PRO A 145 -5.91 48.68 0.96
C PRO A 145 -4.67 48.02 1.59
N ALA A 146 -4.20 46.92 1.01
CA ALA A 146 -2.89 46.32 1.33
C ALA A 146 -2.33 45.54 0.12
N PRO A 147 -1.01 45.30 0.11
CA PRO A 147 0.06 46.00 -0.61
C PRO A 147 0.22 45.56 -2.08
N PRO A 148 1.05 46.23 -2.91
CA PRO A 148 1.32 45.76 -4.28
C PRO A 148 1.95 44.35 -4.28
N PRO A 149 1.60 43.49 -5.25
CA PRO A 149 2.24 42.18 -5.38
C PRO A 149 3.73 42.37 -5.75
N PRO A 150 4.62 41.48 -5.28
CA PRO A 150 6.00 41.47 -5.76
C PRO A 150 6.04 41.25 -7.29
N PRO A 151 7.03 41.79 -8.01
CA PRO A 151 7.14 41.54 -9.44
C PRO A 151 7.24 40.03 -9.67
N ALA A 152 6.35 39.50 -10.51
CA ALA A 152 6.46 38.12 -10.96
C ALA A 152 7.84 37.96 -11.61
N SER A 153 8.66 37.03 -11.09
CA SER A 153 9.83 36.56 -11.83
C SER A 153 9.34 36.09 -13.19
N ALA A 154 9.68 36.83 -14.24
CA ALA A 154 9.39 36.44 -15.61
C ALA A 154 9.95 35.03 -15.85
N ALA A 155 9.09 34.10 -16.24
CA ALA A 155 9.55 32.80 -16.71
C ALA A 155 10.51 33.00 -17.90
N PRO A 156 11.61 32.23 -18.01
CA PRO A 156 12.52 32.34 -19.15
C PRO A 156 11.76 32.05 -20.45
N PRO A 157 12.08 32.75 -21.56
CA PRO A 157 11.41 32.52 -22.83
C PRO A 157 11.64 31.09 -23.32
N PRO A 158 10.65 30.46 -24.00
CA PRO A 158 10.81 29.12 -24.52
C PRO A 158 11.91 29.08 -25.61
N PRO A 159 12.65 27.97 -25.74
CA PRO A 159 13.68 27.84 -26.77
C PRO A 159 13.06 27.81 -28.18
N PRO A 160 13.76 28.33 -29.20
CA PRO A 160 13.26 28.30 -30.57
C PRO A 160 13.19 26.87 -31.12
N PRO A 161 12.22 26.57 -32.01
CA PRO A 161 12.12 25.26 -32.63
C PRO A 161 13.28 24.99 -33.59
N PRO A 162 13.73 23.73 -33.71
CA PRO A 162 14.82 23.34 -34.61
C PRO A 162 14.42 23.44 -36.10
N PRO A 163 15.41 23.60 -37.01
CA PRO A 163 15.19 23.80 -38.44
C PRO A 163 14.65 22.57 -39.18
#